data_AF-A0A2D4F4U0-F1
#
_entry.id   AF-A0A2D4F4U0-F1
#
_cell.length_a   1.000
_cell.length_b   1.000
_cell.length_c   1.000
_cell.angle_alpha   90.00
_cell.angle_beta   90.00
_cell.angle_gamma   90.00
#
_symmetry.space_group_name_H-M   'P 1'
#
loop_
_entity.id
_entity.type
_entity.pdbx_description
1 polymer ?
#
loop_
_entity_poly.entity_id
_entity_poly.type
_entity_poly.pdbx_seq_one_letter_code
_entity_poly.pdbx_strand_id
1 'polypeptide(L)'
;EITVERDGKLVKVLDKLLLYLRIVHSLDYYNTSEYLNEDEMPNRCGIVHVRGPIPPNRVTHREVAEWQKAFEEKLLPLFSVRESLSEEEALKMGKKDPEQEVENFVTSNTLELG
;
A
#
# COMPACT_ATOMS: atom_id res chain seq x y z
N GLU A 1 -34.77 3.70 -0.49
CA GLU A 1 -34.28 2.34 -0.16
C GLU A 1 -33.81 1.69 -1.44
N ILE A 2 -32.70 0.95 -1.42
CA ILE A 2 -32.14 0.30 -2.62
C ILE A 2 -32.47 -1.19 -2.59
N THR A 3 -33.04 -1.70 -3.68
CA THR A 3 -33.05 -3.14 -3.94
C THR A 3 -31.64 -3.56 -4.32
N VAL A 4 -31.03 -4.46 -3.55
CA VAL A 4 -29.68 -4.95 -3.84
C VAL A 4 -29.75 -5.81 -5.11
N GLU A 5 -29.25 -5.25 -6.22
CA GLU A 5 -29.16 -5.93 -7.50
C GLU A 5 -27.71 -6.27 -7.84
N ARG A 6 -27.50 -7.43 -8.45
CA ARG A 6 -26.16 -7.91 -8.84
C ARG A 6 -26.03 -7.94 -10.36
N ASP A 7 -25.27 -7.01 -10.91
CA ASP A 7 -24.89 -7.05 -12.32
C ASP A 7 -23.71 -8.01 -12.54
N GLY A 8 -23.98 -9.13 -13.23
CA GLY A 8 -22.96 -10.13 -13.54
C GLY A 8 -21.87 -9.66 -14.51
N LYS A 9 -22.13 -8.66 -15.38
CA LYS A 9 -21.13 -8.13 -16.32
C LYS A 9 -20.11 -7.27 -15.57
N LEU A 10 -20.58 -6.36 -14.72
CA LEU A 10 -19.71 -5.50 -13.91
C LEU A 10 -18.86 -6.32 -12.93
N VAL A 11 -19.47 -7.33 -12.30
CA VAL A 11 -18.76 -8.26 -11.41
C VAL A 11 -17.60 -8.94 -12.12
N LYS A 12 -17.80 -9.46 -13.35
CA LYS A 12 -16.73 -10.12 -14.11
C LYS A 12 -15.55 -9.19 -14.42
N VAL A 13 -15.80 -7.90 -14.61
CA VAL A 13 -14.74 -6.91 -14.84
C VAL A 13 -13.98 -6.65 -13.53
N LEU A 14 -14.71 -6.41 -12.44
CA LEU A 14 -14.12 -6.20 -11.12
C LEU A 14 -13.25 -7.39 -10.70
N ASP A 15 -13.74 -8.61 -10.84
CA ASP A 15 -13.01 -9.82 -10.44
C ASP A 15 -11.64 -9.93 -11.14
N LYS A 16 -11.52 -9.51 -12.42
CA LYS A 16 -10.21 -9.49 -13.12
C LYS A 16 -9.23 -8.50 -12.49
N LEU A 17 -9.71 -7.33 -12.08
CA LEU A 17 -8.89 -6.32 -11.41
C LEU A 17 -8.42 -6.83 -10.04
N LEU A 18 -9.33 -7.41 -9.27
CA LEU A 18 -9.02 -7.93 -7.93
C LEU A 18 -8.07 -9.13 -7.98
N LEU A 19 -8.27 -10.04 -8.95
CA LEU A 19 -7.37 -11.16 -9.17
C LEU A 19 -5.97 -10.69 -9.58
N TYR A 20 -5.87 -9.67 -10.44
CA TYR A 20 -4.59 -9.07 -10.81
C TYR A 20 -3.88 -8.49 -9.57
N LEU A 21 -4.58 -7.70 -8.77
CA LEU A 21 -4.02 -7.14 -7.53
C LEU A 21 -3.54 -8.24 -6.57
N ARG A 22 -4.34 -9.29 -6.36
CA ARG A 22 -4.00 -10.36 -5.42
C ARG A 22 -2.87 -11.25 -5.89
N ILE A 23 -2.84 -11.63 -7.17
CA ILE A 23 -1.89 -12.60 -7.71
C ILE A 23 -0.55 -11.92 -8.06
N VAL A 24 -0.58 -10.68 -8.55
CA VAL A 24 0.63 -9.98 -9.01
C VAL A 24 1.23 -9.10 -7.94
N HIS A 25 0.40 -8.39 -7.17
CA HIS A 25 0.85 -7.39 -6.19
C HIS A 25 0.65 -7.83 -4.74
N SER A 26 0.24 -9.08 -4.51
CA SER A 26 0.00 -9.62 -3.16
C SER A 26 -0.95 -8.75 -2.31
N LEU A 27 -1.89 -8.06 -2.97
CA LEU A 27 -2.81 -7.11 -2.34
C LEU A 27 -4.20 -7.75 -2.21
N ASP A 28 -4.67 -7.90 -0.98
CA ASP A 28 -6.02 -8.37 -0.68
C ASP A 28 -6.99 -7.18 -0.57
N TYR A 29 -7.75 -6.96 -1.64
CA TYR A 29 -8.60 -5.79 -1.79
C TYR A 29 -9.68 -5.66 -0.72
N TYR A 30 -10.43 -6.73 -0.45
CA TYR A 30 -11.55 -6.65 0.50
C TYR A 30 -11.08 -6.57 1.95
N ASN A 31 -9.87 -7.02 2.25
CA ASN A 31 -9.22 -6.84 3.55
C ASN A 31 -8.42 -5.53 3.65
N THR A 32 -8.26 -4.79 2.55
CA THR A 32 -7.48 -3.55 2.46
C THR A 32 -6.05 -3.71 3.01
N SER A 33 -5.35 -4.78 2.62
CA SER A 33 -4.02 -5.09 3.15
C SER A 33 -3.10 -5.75 2.12
N GLU A 34 -1.79 -5.56 2.27
CA GLU A 34 -0.75 -6.20 1.45
C GLU A 34 -0.01 -7.30 2.20
N TYR A 35 0.40 -8.34 1.46
CA TYR A 35 1.28 -9.40 1.94
C TYR A 35 2.69 -9.22 1.34
N LEU A 36 3.47 -8.30 1.93
CA LEU A 36 4.74 -7.80 1.37
C LEU A 36 5.77 -8.88 1.02
N ASN A 37 5.88 -9.93 1.83
CA ASN A 37 6.91 -10.98 1.66
C ASN A 37 6.30 -12.32 1.22
N GLU A 38 5.12 -12.31 0.60
CA GLU A 38 4.37 -13.52 0.32
C GLU A 38 5.12 -14.51 -0.58
N ASP A 39 5.95 -14.03 -1.52
CA ASP A 39 6.73 -14.89 -2.41
C ASP A 39 7.79 -15.74 -1.67
N GLU A 40 8.25 -15.27 -0.51
CA GLU A 40 9.23 -15.97 0.33
C GLU A 40 8.56 -16.94 1.33
N MET A 41 7.24 -16.81 1.53
CA MET A 41 6.50 -17.62 2.49
C MET A 41 6.20 -19.02 1.94
N PRO A 42 5.99 -20.04 2.80
CA PRO A 42 5.66 -21.39 2.35
C PRO A 42 4.41 -21.47 1.46
N ASN A 43 3.46 -20.55 1.65
CA ASN A 43 2.27 -20.42 0.82
C ASN A 43 2.30 -19.08 0.07
N ARG A 44 2.64 -19.12 -1.22
CA ARG A 44 2.90 -17.94 -2.07
C ARG A 44 1.66 -17.18 -2.56
N CYS A 45 0.45 -17.68 -2.26
CA CYS A 45 -0.82 -16.99 -2.50
C CYS A 45 -1.86 -17.57 -1.54
N GLY A 46 -1.73 -17.21 -0.26
CA GLY A 46 -2.45 -17.85 0.83
C GLY A 46 -3.92 -17.42 0.93
N ILE A 47 -4.16 -16.41 1.78
CA ILE A 47 -5.53 -15.98 2.10
C ILE A 47 -6.03 -14.99 1.04
N VAL A 48 -7.32 -15.06 0.71
CA VAL A 48 -8.03 -14.07 -0.10
C VAL A 48 -9.41 -13.80 0.50
N HIS A 49 -9.73 -12.53 0.74
CA HIS A 49 -11.06 -12.13 1.19
C HIS A 49 -12.00 -11.96 0.01
N VAL A 50 -13.25 -12.35 0.21
CA VAL A 50 -14.29 -12.37 -0.83
C VAL A 50 -15.57 -11.70 -0.32
N ARG A 51 -16.48 -11.39 -1.23
CA ARG A 51 -17.78 -10.81 -0.86
C ARG A 51 -18.61 -11.80 -0.03
N GLY A 52 -19.28 -11.26 0.99
CA GLY A 52 -20.25 -12.01 1.78
C GLY A 52 -21.54 -12.33 1.02
N PRO A 53 -22.45 -13.08 1.66
CA PRO A 53 -23.77 -13.35 1.10
C PRO A 53 -24.58 -12.07 0.91
N ILE A 54 -25.61 -12.13 0.07
CA ILE A 54 -26.53 -11.00 -0.17
C ILE A 54 -27.23 -10.67 1.16
N PRO A 55 -27.21 -9.40 1.61
CA PRO A 55 -27.89 -9.01 2.84
C PRO A 55 -29.39 -9.35 2.80
N PRO A 56 -29.96 -9.89 3.88
CA PRO A 56 -31.39 -10.22 3.94
C PRO A 56 -32.28 -8.96 4.02
N ASN A 57 -31.73 -7.86 4.52
CA ASN A 57 -32.43 -6.59 4.69
C ASN A 57 -32.13 -5.62 3.54
N ARG A 58 -33.04 -4.68 3.29
CA ARG A 58 -32.81 -3.59 2.34
C ARG A 58 -31.64 -2.72 2.79
N VAL A 59 -30.84 -2.26 1.84
CA VAL A 59 -29.71 -1.37 2.11
C VAL A 59 -30.12 0.07 1.76
N THR A 60 -29.79 1.02 2.63
CA THR A 60 -30.07 2.43 2.43
C THR A 60 -28.97 3.11 1.59
N HIS A 61 -29.31 4.19 0.89
CA HIS A 61 -28.30 4.99 0.17
C HIS A 61 -27.21 5.52 1.09
N ARG A 62 -27.57 5.84 2.33
CA ARG A 62 -26.65 6.35 3.34
C ARG A 62 -25.61 5.31 3.73
N GLU A 63 -26.03 4.07 4.00
CA GLU A 63 -25.10 2.97 4.33
C GLU A 63 -24.14 2.68 3.17
N VAL A 64 -24.60 2.76 1.92
CA VAL A 64 -23.72 2.60 0.75
C VAL A 64 -22.65 3.70 0.71
N ALA A 65 -23.05 4.96 0.89
CA ALA A 65 -22.11 6.09 0.88
C ALA A 65 -21.12 6.04 2.06
N GLU A 66 -21.61 5.68 3.25
CA GLU A 66 -20.77 5.50 4.44
C GLU A 66 -19.76 4.36 4.24
N TRP A 67 -20.19 3.23 3.65
CA TRP A 67 -19.29 2.13 3.31
C TRP A 67 -18.22 2.54 2.30
N GLN A 68 -18.61 3.22 1.21
CA GLN A 68 -17.67 3.69 0.19
C GLN A 68 -16.60 4.60 0.79
N LYS A 69 -17.01 5.58 1.59
CA LYS A 69 -16.10 6.51 2.25
C LYS A 69 -15.15 5.79 3.21
N ALA A 70 -15.69 4.94 4.10
CA ALA A 70 -14.88 4.22 5.09
C ALA A 70 -13.91 3.22 4.42
N PHE A 71 -14.30 2.62 3.30
CA PHE A 71 -13.46 1.70 2.55
C PHE A 71 -12.33 2.43 1.81
N GLU A 72 -12.63 3.58 1.20
CA GLU A 72 -11.62 4.43 0.57
C GLU A 72 -10.58 4.93 1.59
N GLU A 73 -11.02 5.37 2.77
CA GLU A 73 -10.13 5.79 3.87
C GLU A 73 -9.15 4.67 4.30
N LYS A 74 -9.59 3.41 4.27
CA LYS A 74 -8.73 2.25 4.57
C LYS A 74 -7.76 1.90 3.44
N LEU A 75 -8.09 2.23 2.20
CA LEU A 75 -7.22 1.99 1.05
C LEU A 75 -6.10 3.03 0.92
N LEU A 76 -6.35 4.29 1.35
CA LEU A 76 -5.38 5.38 1.20
C LEU A 76 -3.95 5.05 1.67
N PRO A 77 -3.72 4.40 2.83
CA PRO A 77 -2.38 4.06 3.29
C PRO A 77 -1.60 3.14 2.33
N LEU A 78 -2.29 2.29 1.56
CA LEU A 78 -1.65 1.38 0.59
C LEU A 78 -1.03 2.15 -0.59
N PHE A 79 -1.47 3.40 -0.83
CA PHE A 79 -0.92 4.28 -1.86
C PHE A 79 0.12 5.27 -1.32
N SER A 80 0.54 5.10 -0.06
CA SER A 80 1.49 6.02 0.55
C SER A 80 2.83 5.99 -0.19
N VAL A 81 3.21 7.13 -0.75
CA VAL A 81 4.55 7.34 -1.28
C VAL A 81 5.49 7.48 -0.10
N ARG A 82 6.72 6.95 -0.22
CA ARG A 82 7.75 7.16 0.80
C ARG A 82 7.97 8.66 0.98
N GLU A 83 7.61 9.15 2.16
CA GLU A 83 7.83 10.54 2.50
C GLU A 83 9.33 10.81 2.61
N SER A 84 9.73 11.99 2.15
CA SER A 84 11.10 12.48 2.24
C SER A 84 11.06 13.81 2.96
N LEU A 85 12.03 14.02 3.86
CA LEU A 85 12.21 15.30 4.51
C LEU A 85 12.56 16.36 3.45
N SER A 86 12.21 17.61 3.74
CA SER A 86 12.75 18.73 2.96
C SER A 86 14.27 18.77 3.06
N GLU A 87 14.95 19.36 2.07
CA GLU A 87 16.41 19.44 2.08
C GLU A 87 16.93 20.19 3.32
N GLU A 88 16.22 21.25 3.73
CA GLU A 88 16.55 22.02 4.92
C GLU A 88 16.46 21.17 6.20
N GLU A 89 15.39 20.39 6.37
CA GLU A 89 15.23 19.50 7.52
C GLU A 89 16.23 18.36 7.50
N ALA A 90 16.50 17.78 6.33
CA ALA A 90 17.48 16.73 6.18
C ALA A 90 18.88 17.24 6.57
N LEU A 91 19.26 18.46 6.17
CA LEU A 91 20.51 19.09 6.59
C LEU A 91 20.56 19.35 8.10
N LYS A 92 19.47 19.84 8.70
CA LYS A 92 19.36 19.98 10.17
C LYS A 92 19.53 18.65 10.91
N MET A 93 19.07 17.55 10.30
CA MET A 93 19.22 16.19 10.81
C MET A 93 20.61 15.58 10.52
N GLY A 94 21.53 16.33 9.90
CA GLY A 94 22.89 15.88 9.63
C GLY A 94 23.04 15.08 8.34
N LYS A 95 22.22 15.36 7.31
CA LYS A 95 22.42 14.83 5.96
C LYS A 95 23.84 15.18 5.50
N LYS A 96 24.66 14.15 5.32
CA LYS A 96 26.06 14.26 4.95
C LYS A 96 26.22 14.64 3.49
N ASP A 97 27.17 15.52 3.22
CA ASP A 97 27.61 15.80 1.86
C ASP A 97 28.60 14.72 1.40
N PRO A 98 28.35 14.03 0.27
CA PRO A 98 29.21 12.96 -0.19
C PRO A 98 30.67 13.38 -0.45
N GLU A 99 30.89 14.57 -1.03
CA GLU A 99 32.24 15.03 -1.37
C GLU A 99 33.04 15.39 -0.11
N GLN A 100 32.40 16.09 0.84
CA GLN A 100 32.99 16.41 2.13
C GLN A 100 33.39 15.15 2.92
N GLU A 101 32.55 14.11 2.92
CA GLU A 101 32.85 12.86 3.63
C GLU A 101 34.01 12.09 2.97
N VAL A 102 34.12 12.13 1.64
CA VAL A 102 35.26 11.55 0.91
C VAL A 102 36.54 12.29 1.26
N GLU A 103 36.54 13.62 1.28
CA GLU A 103 37.71 14.43 1.63
C GLU A 103 38.14 14.18 3.10
N ASN A 104 37.16 14.13 4.02
CA ASN A 104 37.42 13.79 5.42
C ASN A 104 38.07 12.39 5.55
N PHE A 105 37.64 11.42 4.75
CA PHE A 105 38.24 10.08 4.72
C PHE A 105 39.68 10.12 4.19
N VAL A 106 39.94 10.79 3.07
CA VAL A 106 41.28 10.88 2.47
C VAL A 106 42.26 11.54 3.42
N THR A 107 41.88 12.68 3.99
CA THR A 107 42.72 13.45 4.92
C THR A 107 43.03 12.66 6.19
N SER A 108 42.04 11.98 6.78
CA SER A 108 42.23 11.16 7.99
C SER A 108 43.21 10.00 7.79
N ASN A 109 43.34 9.51 6.55
CA ASN A 109 44.22 8.38 6.20
C ASN A 109 45.55 8.83 5.56
N THR A 110 45.74 10.13 5.34
CA THR A 110 46.97 10.68 4.76
C THR A 110 47.76 11.40 5.85
N LEU A 111 48.52 10.62 6.62
CA LEU A 111 49.31 11.14 7.74
C LEU A 111 50.78 11.34 7.31
N GLU A 112 51.32 12.52 7.61
CA GLU A 112 52.74 12.80 7.44
C GLU A 112 53.54 12.08 8.53
N LEU A 113 54.57 11.33 8.12
CA LEU A 113 55.51 10.72 9.05
C LEU A 113 56.51 11.79 9.50
N GLY A 114 56.53 12.06 10.80
CA GLY A 114 57.47 13.00 11.42
C GLY A 114 58.92 12.53 11.45
#